data_AF-A0A8T1V7A5-F1
#
_entry.id   AF-A0A8T1V7A5-F1
#
_cell.length_a   1.000
_cell.length_b   1.000
_cell.length_c   1.000
_cell.angle_alpha   90.00
_cell.angle_beta   90.00
_cell.angle_gamma   90.00
#
_symmetry.space_group_name_H-M   'P 1'
#
loop_
_entity.id
_entity.type
_entity.pdbx_description
1 polymer ?
#
loop_
_entity_poly.entity_id
_entity_poly.type
_entity_poly.pdbx_seq_one_letter_code
_entity_poly.pdbx_strand_id
1 'polypeptide(L)'
;MTPDVTDGKECGPEALLEYWKLFSLCFNDVCVELESLETGALVGSLVASVTVRMTISSEILRRVFPHLNSDGQGGVGGGKWSPLVGSLLGRRLVVRGSVLFDWDNKTRGF
;
A
#
# COMPACT_ATOMS: atom_id res chain seq x y z
N MET A 1 -11.18 -16.59 6.72
CA MET A 1 -11.47 -15.48 5.78
C MET A 1 -12.21 -16.08 4.60
N THR A 2 -13.21 -15.40 4.05
CA THR A 2 -13.98 -15.96 2.92
C THR A 2 -13.12 -15.88 1.64
N PRO A 3 -13.27 -16.82 0.69
CA PRO A 3 -12.42 -16.87 -0.50
C PRO A 3 -12.69 -15.75 -1.52
N ASP A 4 -13.81 -15.06 -1.40
CA ASP A 4 -14.32 -14.03 -2.30
C ASP A 4 -14.14 -12.59 -1.78
N VAL A 5 -13.45 -12.41 -0.64
CA VAL A 5 -13.16 -11.08 -0.10
C VAL A 5 -12.26 -10.31 -1.07
N THR A 6 -12.60 -9.05 -1.33
CA THR A 6 -11.76 -8.15 -2.15
C THR A 6 -11.63 -6.77 -1.52
N ASP A 7 -10.51 -6.11 -1.74
CA ASP A 7 -10.29 -4.68 -1.43
C ASP A 7 -10.52 -3.77 -2.66
N GLY A 8 -11.10 -4.34 -3.73
CA GLY A 8 -11.29 -3.69 -5.03
C GLY A 8 -10.10 -3.85 -5.99
N LYS A 9 -8.97 -4.36 -5.52
CA LYS A 9 -7.78 -4.61 -6.34
C LYS A 9 -7.38 -6.08 -6.36
N GLU A 10 -7.25 -6.68 -5.18
CA GLU A 10 -6.93 -8.09 -5.01
C GLU A 10 -8.18 -8.87 -4.56
N CYS A 11 -8.26 -10.15 -4.91
CA CYS A 11 -9.38 -11.01 -4.53
C CYS A 11 -8.86 -12.28 -3.86
N GLY A 12 -9.50 -12.64 -2.75
CA GLY A 12 -9.14 -13.75 -1.90
C GLY A 12 -8.08 -13.38 -0.85
N PRO A 13 -8.08 -14.10 0.28
CA PRO A 13 -7.20 -13.80 1.41
C PRO A 13 -5.72 -13.99 1.06
N GLU A 14 -5.38 -14.94 0.19
CA GLU A 14 -4.00 -15.21 -0.22
C GLU A 14 -3.40 -14.03 -0.99
N ALA A 15 -4.14 -13.48 -1.97
CA ALA A 15 -3.68 -12.34 -2.77
C ALA A 15 -3.50 -11.09 -1.91
N LEU A 16 -4.45 -10.83 -1.01
CA LEU A 16 -4.35 -9.74 -0.04
C LEU A 16 -3.11 -9.90 0.85
N LEU A 17 -2.88 -11.09 1.40
CA LEU A 17 -1.71 -11.36 2.25
C LEU A 17 -0.39 -11.25 1.49
N GLU A 18 -0.35 -11.66 0.22
CA GLU A 18 0.84 -11.50 -0.62
C GLU A 18 1.19 -10.03 -0.84
N TYR A 19 0.18 -9.19 -1.13
CA TYR A 19 0.37 -7.74 -1.21
C TYR A 19 0.93 -7.17 0.10
N TRP A 20 0.34 -7.55 1.24
CA TRP A 20 0.82 -7.10 2.57
C TRP A 20 2.22 -7.61 2.91
N LYS A 21 2.60 -8.80 2.44
CA LYS A 21 3.96 -9.31 2.56
C LYS A 21 4.94 -8.44 1.77
N LEU A 22 4.64 -8.13 0.51
CA LEU A 22 5.50 -7.24 -0.30
C LEU A 22 5.58 -5.83 0.31
N PHE A 23 4.46 -5.32 0.79
CA PHE A 23 4.39 -4.01 1.43
C PHE A 23 5.24 -3.96 2.71
N SER A 24 5.14 -4.94 3.59
CA SER A 24 5.95 -5.01 4.83
C SER A 24 7.45 -5.18 4.57
N LEU A 25 7.84 -5.85 3.48
CA LEU A 25 9.24 -5.94 3.06
C LEU A 25 9.80 -4.61 2.53
N CYS A 26 8.96 -3.73 2.00
CA CYS A 26 9.36 -2.41 1.55
C CYS A 26 9.42 -1.41 2.71
N PHE A 27 8.50 -1.49 3.67
CA PHE A 27 8.33 -0.50 4.73
C PHE A 27 8.59 -1.10 6.13
N ASN A 28 9.84 -1.03 6.58
CA ASN A 28 10.28 -1.66 7.84
C ASN A 28 9.54 -1.19 9.10
N ASP A 29 9.11 0.07 9.14
CA ASP A 29 8.44 0.68 10.30
C ASP A 29 6.94 0.96 10.05
N VAL A 30 6.34 0.22 9.10
CA VAL A 30 4.95 0.44 8.74
C VAL A 30 4.02 0.09 9.88
N CYS A 31 3.09 1.00 10.16
CA CYS A 31 2.05 0.83 11.16
C CYS A 31 0.71 1.18 10.53
N VAL A 32 -0.24 0.25 10.62
CA VAL A 32 -1.62 0.43 10.14
C VAL A 32 -2.52 0.45 11.36
N GLU A 33 -3.15 1.58 11.60
CA GLU A 33 -4.09 1.79 12.70
C GLU A 33 -5.51 1.81 12.13
N LEU A 34 -6.37 0.90 12.57
CA LEU A 34 -7.81 0.94 12.25
C LEU A 34 -8.48 2.02 13.10
N GLU A 35 -9.11 2.99 12.46
CA GLU A 35 -9.82 4.09 13.11
C GLU A 35 -11.30 3.77 13.29
N SER A 36 -11.95 3.25 12.24
CA SER A 36 -13.33 2.81 12.28
C SER A 36 -13.56 1.65 11.32
N LEU A 37 -14.58 0.85 11.64
CA LEU A 37 -15.10 -0.18 10.75
C LEU A 37 -16.61 -0.02 10.68
N GLU A 38 -17.11 0.26 9.48
CA GLU A 38 -18.51 0.61 9.24
C GLU A 38 -19.09 -0.29 8.14
N THR A 39 -20.40 -0.49 8.16
CA THR A 39 -21.09 -1.14 7.04
C THR A 39 -21.02 -0.23 5.82
N GLY A 40 -20.59 -0.77 4.69
CA GLY A 40 -20.54 -0.03 3.43
C GLY A 40 -21.93 0.18 2.82
N ALA A 41 -21.98 1.00 1.77
CA ALA A 41 -23.25 1.32 1.08
C ALA A 41 -23.87 0.12 0.35
N LEU A 42 -23.06 -0.87 -0.01
CA LEU A 42 -23.51 -2.10 -0.64
C LEU A 42 -23.80 -3.16 0.43
N VAL A 43 -24.85 -3.96 0.21
CA VAL A 43 -25.21 -5.07 1.09
C VAL A 43 -24.04 -6.04 1.18
N GLY A 44 -23.58 -6.30 2.41
CA GLY A 44 -22.46 -7.21 2.65
C GLY A 44 -21.09 -6.54 2.63
N SER A 45 -20.97 -5.27 2.25
CA SER A 45 -19.68 -4.56 2.22
C SER A 45 -19.32 -3.92 3.57
N LEU A 46 -18.02 -3.70 3.79
CA LEU A 46 -17.47 -3.00 4.95
C LEU A 46 -16.50 -1.90 4.50
N VAL A 47 -16.51 -0.76 5.18
CA VAL A 47 -15.53 0.31 4.99
C VAL A 47 -14.67 0.40 6.25
N ALA A 48 -13.37 0.20 6.08
CA ALA A 48 -12.38 0.37 7.12
C ALA A 48 -11.65 1.70 6.93
N SER A 49 -11.78 2.62 7.87
CA SER A 49 -10.96 3.83 7.91
C SER A 49 -9.64 3.53 8.61
N VAL A 50 -8.52 3.84 7.98
CA VAL A 50 -7.19 3.51 8.49
C VAL A 50 -6.24 4.71 8.43
N THR A 51 -5.37 4.80 9.43
CA THR A 51 -4.16 5.62 9.35
C THR A 51 -2.96 4.70 9.13
N VAL A 52 -2.25 4.90 8.02
CA VAL A 52 -0.98 4.23 7.73
C VAL A 52 0.17 5.19 8.01
N ARG A 53 1.14 4.74 8.79
CA ARG A 53 2.35 5.50 9.11
C ARG A 53 3.58 4.72 8.67
N MET A 54 4.50 5.39 8.01
CA MET A 54 5.74 4.79 7.53
C MET A 54 6.83 5.85 7.38
N THR A 55 8.10 5.49 7.54
CA THR A 55 9.23 6.38 7.29
C THR A 55 9.80 6.11 5.91
N ILE A 56 10.00 7.17 5.10
CA ILE A 56 10.64 7.02 3.80
C ILE A 56 12.14 6.82 4.01
N SER A 57 12.60 5.59 3.89
CA SER A 57 14.02 5.22 3.94
C SER A 57 14.66 5.30 2.55
N SER A 58 15.99 5.24 2.50
CA SER A 58 16.73 5.10 1.25
C SER A 58 16.34 3.83 0.50
N GLU A 59 16.03 2.74 1.21
CA GLU A 59 15.61 1.47 0.60
C GLU A 59 14.25 1.59 -0.11
N ILE A 60 13.29 2.29 0.51
CA ILE A 60 11.98 2.57 -0.10
C ILE A 60 12.14 3.40 -1.37
N LEU A 61 12.99 4.43 -1.33
CA LEU A 61 13.23 5.26 -2.52
C LEU A 61 13.84 4.45 -3.67
N ARG A 62 14.73 3.49 -3.36
CA ARG A 62 15.32 2.60 -4.37
C ARG A 62 14.32 1.60 -4.94
N ARG A 63 13.48 0.99 -4.09
CA ARG A 63 12.56 -0.09 -4.49
C ARG A 63 11.23 0.40 -5.03
N VAL A 64 10.64 1.38 -4.38
CA VAL A 64 9.26 1.85 -4.63
C VAL A 64 9.22 3.09 -5.52
N PHE A 65 10.26 3.94 -5.42
CA PHE A 65 10.36 5.17 -6.22
C PHE A 65 11.64 5.24 -7.07
N PRO A 66 12.00 4.18 -7.82
CA PRO A 66 13.27 4.13 -8.56
C PRO A 66 13.38 5.25 -9.60
N HIS A 67 12.23 5.72 -10.10
CA HIS A 67 12.11 6.82 -11.06
C HIS A 67 12.47 8.21 -10.48
N LEU A 68 12.64 8.33 -9.16
CA LEU A 68 13.18 9.56 -8.57
C LEU A 68 14.70 9.69 -8.77
N ASN A 69 15.38 8.63 -9.25
CA ASN A 69 16.74 8.73 -9.77
C ASN A 69 16.69 8.86 -11.30
N SER A 70 17.59 9.66 -11.88
CA SER A 70 17.71 9.83 -13.32
C SER A 70 18.04 8.54 -14.07
N ASP A 71 18.63 7.54 -13.42
CA ASP A 71 18.87 6.21 -14.02
C ASP A 71 17.58 5.37 -14.14
N GLY A 72 16.49 5.79 -13.48
CA GLY A 72 15.22 5.08 -13.44
C GLY A 72 15.28 3.74 -12.71
N GLN A 73 16.42 3.40 -12.10
CA GLN A 73 16.73 2.09 -11.51
C GLN A 73 17.20 2.23 -10.06
N GLY A 74 16.74 3.28 -9.37
CA GLY A 74 17.04 3.47 -7.95
C GLY A 74 18.53 3.75 -7.69
N GLY A 75 19.26 4.29 -8.65
CA GLY A 75 20.68 4.63 -8.50
C GLY A 75 21.64 3.45 -8.60
N VAL A 76 21.19 2.26 -9.05
CA VAL A 76 22.07 1.09 -9.28
C VAL A 76 23.08 1.39 -10.39
N GLY A 77 22.69 2.13 -11.43
CA GLY A 77 23.56 2.52 -12.53
C GLY A 77 24.32 3.82 -12.28
N GLY A 78 24.27 4.36 -11.05
CA GLY A 78 24.64 5.75 -10.77
C GLY A 78 23.47 6.70 -11.08
N GLY A 79 23.76 7.99 -11.31
CA GLY A 79 22.73 8.98 -11.63
C GLY A 79 22.39 9.94 -10.48
N LYS A 80 21.60 10.95 -10.81
CA LYS A 80 21.25 12.05 -9.91
C LYS A 80 19.85 11.84 -9.36
N TRP A 81 19.75 11.84 -8.04
CA TRP A 81 18.46 11.84 -7.35
C TRP A 81 17.76 13.19 -7.52
N SER A 82 16.44 13.14 -7.72
CA SER A 82 15.56 14.30 -7.69
C SER A 82 15.72 15.06 -6.37
N PRO A 83 15.69 16.41 -6.38
CA PRO A 83 15.68 17.21 -5.15
C PRO A 83 14.59 16.80 -4.15
N LEU A 84 13.47 16.25 -4.66
CA LEU A 84 12.37 15.73 -3.84
C LEU A 84 12.85 14.66 -2.85
N VAL A 85 13.84 13.85 -3.22
CA VAL A 85 14.40 12.79 -2.36
C VAL A 85 14.96 13.37 -1.07
N GLY A 86 15.67 14.50 -1.14
CA GLY A 86 16.20 15.16 0.06
C GLY A 86 15.10 15.67 0.98
N SER A 87 13.92 16.00 0.45
CA SER A 87 12.77 16.41 1.25
C SER A 87 12.02 15.24 1.88
N LEU A 88 12.06 14.07 1.24
CA LEU A 88 11.33 12.86 1.64
C LEU A 88 12.13 11.95 2.57
N LEU A 89 13.45 11.84 2.36
CA LEU A 89 14.30 10.91 3.10
C LEU A 89 14.24 11.16 4.61
N GLY A 90 13.94 10.11 5.37
CA GLY A 90 13.79 10.17 6.83
C GLY A 90 12.49 10.83 7.32
N ARG A 91 11.61 11.30 6.42
CA ARG A 91 10.30 11.83 6.81
C ARG A 91 9.34 10.69 7.11
N ARG A 92 8.54 10.89 8.15
CA ARG A 92 7.40 10.05 8.47
C ARG A 92 6.19 10.52 7.67
N LEU A 93 5.70 9.64 6.79
CA LEU A 93 4.41 9.80 6.14
C LEU A 93 3.30 9.33 7.08
N VAL A 94 2.20 10.08 7.07
CA VAL A 94 0.94 9.72 7.72
C VAL A 94 -0.13 9.81 6.64
N VAL A 95 -0.64 8.66 6.23
CA VAL A 95 -1.65 8.52 5.18
C VAL A 95 -2.94 8.11 5.84
N ARG A 96 -3.96 8.95 5.73
CA ARG A 96 -5.33 8.60 6.13
C ARG A 96 -6.06 8.11 4.90
N GLY A 97 -6.70 6.96 5.00
CA GLY A 97 -7.40 6.34 3.89
C GLY A 97 -8.55 5.48 4.37
N SER A 98 -9.29 4.96 3.40
CA SER A 98 -10.37 4.02 3.63
C SER A 98 -10.22 2.85 2.67
N VAL A 99 -10.47 1.64 3.16
CA VAL A 99 -10.51 0.41 2.36
C VAL A 99 -11.95 -0.08 2.31
N LEU A 100 -12.50 -0.25 1.12
CA LEU A 100 -13.79 -0.89 0.90
C LEU A 100 -13.55 -2.39 0.73
N PHE A 101 -14.02 -3.18 1.67
CA PHE A 101 -14.14 -4.61 1.54
C PHE A 101 -15.50 -4.97 0.98
N ASP A 102 -15.52 -5.75 -0.08
CA ASP A 102 -16.75 -6.29 -0.66
C ASP A 102 -16.63 -7.80 -0.85
N TRP A 103 -17.79 -8.44 -0.97
CA TRP A 103 -17.96 -9.87 -1.13
C TRP A 103 -19.01 -10.10 -2.22
N ASP A 104 -18.56 -10.48 -3.41
CA ASP A 104 -19.46 -10.89 -4.48
C ASP A 104 -19.18 -12.34 -4.87
N ASN A 105 -20.19 -13.19 -4.69
CA ASN A 105 -20.20 -14.60 -5.06
C ASN A 105 -20.29 -14.79 -6.59
N LYS A 106 -20.42 -13.70 -7.35
CA LYS A 106 -20.38 -13.70 -8.82
C LYS A 106 -19.00 -13.24 -9.28
N THR A 107 -18.24 -14.21 -9.77
CA THR A 107 -17.14 -14.05 -10.74
C THR A 107 -17.29 -12.78 -11.58
N ARG A 108 -16.67 -11.68 -11.16
CA ARG A 108 -16.38 -10.55 -12.06
C ARG A 108 -15.12 -10.94 -12.81
N GLY A 109 -15.31 -11.73 -13.86
CA GLY A 109 -14.29 -11.94 -14.88
C GLY A 109 -13.87 -10.59 -15.47
N PHE A 110 -12.56 -10.41 -15.59
CA PHE A 110 -11.93 -9.31 -16.33
C PHE A 110 -12.38 -9.28 -17.80
#